data_AF-A0A0F0GKB5-F1
#
_entry.id   AF-A0A0F0GKB5-F1
#
_cell.length_a   1.000
_cell.length_b   1.000
_cell.length_c   1.000
_cell.angle_alpha   90.00
_cell.angle_beta   90.00
_cell.angle_gamma   90.00
#
_symmetry.space_group_name_H-M   'P 1'
#
loop_
_entity.id
_entity.type
_entity.pdbx_description
1 polymer ?
#
loop_
_entity_poly.entity_id
_entity_poly.type
_entity_poly.pdbx_seq_one_letter_code
_entity_poly.pdbx_strand_id
1 'polypeptide(L)'
;MFSLGQTEQDLTWDFGLIPATGAVGDKVFSDADADGVQDAGEAGVPNVPVELFRQGPNGPVSVGTTTTDANGVYLFSGLGAGDYFVKFTPPA
;
A
#
# COMPACT_ATOMS: atom_id res chain seq x y z
N MET A 1 -33.69 -18.57 -5.95
CA MET A 1 -34.28 -19.83 -5.45
C MET A 1 -34.10 -20.85 -6.56
N PHE A 2 -33.45 -21.98 -6.28
CA PHE A 2 -33.25 -23.07 -7.25
C PHE A 2 -33.86 -24.36 -6.71
N SER A 3 -34.14 -25.31 -7.60
CA SER A 3 -34.67 -26.64 -7.27
C SER A 3 -33.87 -27.68 -8.06
N LEU A 4 -33.52 -28.78 -7.41
CA LEU A 4 -32.79 -29.89 -8.02
C LEU A 4 -33.70 -31.12 -8.11
N GLY A 5 -33.62 -31.83 -9.23
CA GLY A 5 -34.22 -33.15 -9.43
C GLY A 5 -33.40 -34.28 -8.79
N GLN A 6 -34.01 -35.47 -8.73
CA GLN A 6 -33.28 -36.68 -8.31
C GLN A 6 -32.08 -36.89 -9.25
N THR A 7 -30.89 -37.07 -8.67
CA THR A 7 -29.60 -37.28 -9.35
C THR A 7 -29.03 -36.09 -10.15
N GLU A 8 -29.59 -34.89 -10.02
CA GLU A 8 -29.09 -33.69 -10.69
C GLU A 8 -27.85 -33.10 -9.97
N GLN A 9 -26.85 -32.69 -10.76
CA GLN A 9 -25.70 -31.92 -10.29
C GLN A 9 -25.69 -30.57 -11.01
N ASP A 10 -25.77 -29.50 -10.23
CA ASP A 10 -25.59 -28.13 -10.71
C ASP A 10 -24.28 -27.58 -10.13
N LEU A 11 -23.25 -27.53 -10.99
CA LEU A 11 -21.93 -27.00 -10.68
C LEU A 11 -21.70 -25.61 -11.30
N THR A 12 -22.78 -24.93 -11.70
CA THR A 12 -22.71 -23.62 -12.37
C THR A 12 -22.78 -22.44 -11.41
N TRP A 13 -22.98 -22.73 -10.13
CA TRP A 13 -23.02 -21.72 -9.07
C TRP A 13 -21.63 -21.46 -8.51
N ASP A 14 -20.95 -20.51 -9.16
CA ASP A 14 -19.67 -20.00 -8.71
C ASP A 14 -19.83 -18.68 -7.93
N PHE A 15 -18.88 -18.38 -7.04
CA PHE A 15 -18.73 -17.05 -6.45
C PHE A 15 -17.27 -16.59 -6.49
N GLY A 16 -17.05 -15.36 -6.95
CA GLY A 16 -15.72 -14.76 -7.01
C GLY A 16 -15.34 -14.12 -5.68
N LEU A 17 -14.14 -14.42 -5.18
CA LEU A 17 -13.53 -13.69 -4.07
C LEU A 17 -12.56 -12.66 -4.64
N ILE A 18 -12.80 -11.38 -4.37
CA ILE A 18 -11.77 -10.35 -4.48
C ILE A 18 -11.06 -10.27 -3.13
N PRO A 19 -9.73 -10.50 -3.05
CA PRO A 19 -8.99 -10.16 -1.85
C PRO A 19 -9.17 -8.66 -1.64
N ALA A 20 -9.63 -8.25 -0.46
CA ALA A 20 -9.63 -6.84 -0.10
C ALA A 20 -8.18 -6.36 -0.04
N THR A 21 -7.74 -5.69 -1.10
CA THR A 21 -6.40 -5.12 -1.19
C THR A 21 -6.46 -3.62 -0.92
N GLY A 22 -5.62 -3.17 0.00
CA GLY A 22 -5.38 -1.78 0.31
C GLY A 22 -4.13 -1.24 -0.39
N ALA A 23 -3.85 0.02 -0.11
CA ALA A 23 -2.64 0.69 -0.55
C ALA A 23 -2.14 1.67 0.53
N VAL A 24 -0.82 1.88 0.57
CA VAL A 24 -0.14 2.89 1.40
C VAL A 24 0.75 3.70 0.48
N GLY A 25 0.58 5.01 0.47
CA GLY A 25 1.37 5.94 -0.33
C GLY A 25 1.10 7.36 0.11
N ASP A 26 1.94 8.29 -0.33
CA ASP A 26 1.73 9.74 -0.25
C ASP A 26 2.92 10.45 -0.93
N LYS A 27 3.32 11.62 -0.41
CA LYS A 27 4.42 12.46 -0.89
C LYS A 27 5.47 12.69 0.20
N VAL A 28 6.74 12.68 -0.20
CA VAL A 28 7.83 13.32 0.55
C VAL A 28 8.01 14.73 -0.02
N PHE A 29 7.95 15.74 0.83
CA PHE A 29 7.99 17.14 0.43
C PHE A 29 9.11 17.91 1.17
N SER A 30 9.58 18.97 0.52
CA SER A 30 10.53 19.92 1.09
C SER A 30 9.77 20.96 1.88
N ASP A 31 9.67 20.72 3.19
CA ASP A 31 9.11 21.63 4.19
C ASP A 31 9.96 22.92 4.28
N ALA A 32 9.52 23.97 3.58
CA ALA A 32 10.32 25.17 3.35
C ALA A 32 10.22 26.19 4.49
N ASP A 33 9.14 26.15 5.26
CA ASP A 33 8.90 27.03 6.40
C ASP A 33 8.94 26.31 7.76
N ALA A 34 9.22 25.00 7.75
CA ALA A 34 9.50 24.15 8.90
C ALA A 34 8.30 23.94 9.83
N ASP A 35 7.09 23.91 9.28
CA ASP A 35 5.85 23.75 10.04
C ASP A 35 5.32 22.30 10.07
N GLY A 36 5.91 21.41 9.26
CA GLY A 36 5.53 20.00 9.14
C GLY A 36 4.24 19.74 8.37
N VAL A 37 3.68 20.74 7.69
CA VAL A 37 2.49 20.67 6.86
C VAL A 37 2.91 20.68 5.40
N GLN A 38 2.27 19.85 4.58
CA GLN A 38 2.48 19.91 3.15
C GLN A 38 1.72 21.08 2.54
N ASP A 39 2.42 22.16 2.25
CA ASP A 39 1.83 23.39 1.72
C ASP A 39 1.79 23.46 0.19
N ALA A 40 0.91 24.33 -0.29
CA ALA A 40 0.80 24.62 -1.72
C ALA A 40 2.06 25.33 -2.21
N GLY A 41 2.78 24.69 -3.12
CA GLY A 41 4.04 25.20 -3.68
C GLY A 41 5.28 24.49 -3.16
N GLU A 42 5.16 23.67 -2.12
CA GLU A 42 6.28 22.88 -1.61
C GLU A 42 6.63 21.74 -2.56
N ALA A 43 7.89 21.73 -2.98
CA ALA A 43 8.40 20.77 -3.94
C ALA A 43 8.42 19.35 -3.34
N GLY A 44 8.14 18.35 -4.18
CA GLY A 44 8.41 16.98 -3.80
C GLY A 44 9.90 16.67 -3.79
N VAL A 45 10.31 15.72 -2.95
CA VAL A 45 11.70 15.25 -2.90
C VAL A 45 11.82 13.93 -3.66
N PRO A 46 12.46 13.92 -4.85
CA PRO A 46 12.59 12.72 -5.66
C PRO A 46 13.68 11.78 -5.15
N ASN A 47 13.59 10.51 -5.56
CA ASN A 47 14.59 9.46 -5.30
C ASN A 47 14.83 9.15 -3.82
N VAL A 48 13.87 9.43 -2.94
CA VAL A 48 13.92 9.05 -1.52
C VAL A 48 13.59 7.56 -1.42
N PRO A 49 14.49 6.71 -0.88
CA PRO A 49 14.19 5.31 -0.62
C PRO A 49 13.10 5.16 0.44
N VAL A 50 12.07 4.39 0.11
CA VAL A 50 10.94 4.07 0.99
C VAL A 50 10.82 2.57 1.14
N GLU A 51 10.77 2.10 2.38
CA GLU A 51 10.63 0.68 2.72
C GLU A 51 9.35 0.46 3.54
N LEU A 52 8.55 -0.52 3.13
CA LEU A 52 7.33 -0.93 3.83
C LEU A 52 7.59 -2.21 4.63
N PHE A 53 7.17 -2.21 5.89
CA PHE A 53 7.27 -3.35 6.79
C PHE A 53 5.90 -3.69 7.38
N ARG A 54 5.77 -4.92 7.86
CA ARG A 54 4.67 -5.36 8.74
C ARG A 54 5.22 -6.07 9.97
N GLN A 55 4.42 -6.18 11.02
CA GLN A 55 4.81 -6.95 12.20
C GLN A 55 4.76 -8.45 11.90
N GLY A 56 5.89 -9.14 12.05
CA GLY A 56 5.97 -10.60 12.07
C GLY A 56 6.13 -11.17 13.48
N PRO A 57 6.06 -12.50 13.64
CA PRO A 57 6.18 -13.17 14.94
C PRO A 57 7.54 -12.94 15.62
N ASN A 58 8.59 -12.66 14.83
CA ASN A 58 9.97 -12.45 15.32
C ASN A 58 10.46 -11.01 15.07
N GLY A 59 9.55 -10.06 14.86
CA GLY A 59 9.87 -8.67 14.55
C GLY A 59 9.45 -8.23 13.15
N PRO A 60 9.86 -7.03 12.70
CA PRO A 60 9.46 -6.46 11.42
C PRO A 60 9.87 -7.33 10.22
N VAL A 61 8.93 -7.52 9.29
CA VAL A 61 9.15 -8.25 8.03
C VAL A 61 8.98 -7.27 6.88
N SER A 62 9.97 -7.23 5.98
CA SER A 62 9.90 -6.40 4.77
C SER A 62 8.76 -6.86 3.87
N VAL A 63 7.94 -5.92 3.43
CA VAL A 63 6.80 -6.12 2.51
C VAL A 63 7.20 -5.70 1.10
N GLY A 64 7.97 -4.62 0.99
CA GLY A 64 8.46 -4.13 -0.29
C GLY A 64 9.27 -2.86 -0.14
N THR A 65 9.87 -2.43 -1.24
CA THR A 65 10.61 -1.17 -1.35
C THR A 65 10.16 -0.40 -2.58
N THR A 66 10.27 0.91 -2.52
CA THR A 66 10.07 1.82 -3.66
C THR A 66 10.94 3.06 -3.48
N THR A 67 10.91 3.96 -4.45
CA THR A 67 11.57 5.27 -4.39
C THR A 67 10.57 6.33 -4.82
N THR A 68 10.59 7.49 -4.17
CA THR A 68 9.75 8.61 -4.58
C THR A 68 10.04 9.05 -6.02
N ASP A 69 8.98 9.38 -6.75
CA ASP A 69 9.08 9.85 -8.13
C ASP A 69 9.54 11.32 -8.22
N ALA A 70 9.52 11.89 -9.42
CA ALA A 70 9.91 13.29 -9.67
C ALA A 70 9.10 14.33 -8.86
N ASN A 71 7.89 13.98 -8.43
CA ASN A 71 6.99 14.82 -7.63
C ASN A 71 7.04 14.46 -6.13
N GLY A 72 7.96 13.58 -5.73
CA GLY A 72 8.08 13.11 -4.35
C GLY A 72 7.07 12.02 -3.98
N VAL A 73 6.29 11.50 -4.93
CA VAL A 73 5.18 10.57 -4.63
C VAL A 73 5.68 9.13 -4.60
N TYR A 74 5.15 8.33 -3.68
CA TYR A 74 5.36 6.89 -3.60
C TYR A 74 4.05 6.13 -3.36
N LEU A 75 3.99 4.86 -3.78
CA LEU A 75 2.82 4.02 -3.61
C LEU A 75 3.21 2.54 -3.45
N PHE A 76 2.62 1.89 -2.45
CA PHE A 76 2.53 0.44 -2.30
C PHE A 76 1.07 0.03 -2.46
N SER A 77 0.75 -0.75 -3.48
CA SER A 77 -0.61 -1.25 -3.74
C SER A 77 -0.70 -2.77 -3.54
N GLY A 78 -1.92 -3.31 -3.49
CA GLY A 78 -2.10 -4.77 -3.40
C GLY A 78 -1.85 -5.32 -1.99
N LEU A 79 -1.95 -4.47 -0.97
CA LEU A 79 -1.63 -4.83 0.41
C LEU A 79 -2.81 -5.56 1.06
N GLY A 80 -2.55 -6.66 1.76
CA GLY A 80 -3.59 -7.25 2.62
C GLY A 80 -3.95 -6.30 3.77
N ALA A 81 -5.16 -6.44 4.33
CA ALA A 81 -5.51 -5.73 5.56
C ALA A 81 -4.53 -6.08 6.70
N GLY A 82 -4.13 -5.07 7.47
CA GLY A 82 -3.21 -5.23 8.60
C GLY A 82 -2.45 -3.94 8.90
N ASP A 83 -1.59 -4.03 9.92
CA ASP A 83 -0.74 -2.92 10.35
C ASP A 83 0.59 -2.92 9.60
N TYR A 84 0.99 -1.74 9.16
CA TYR A 84 2.22 -1.52 8.41
C TYR A 84 3.01 -0.36 9.01
N PHE A 85 4.33 -0.39 8.78
CA PHE A 85 5.25 0.68 9.15
C PHE A 85 6.03 1.09 7.90
N VAL A 86 6.18 2.40 7.69
CA VAL A 86 6.96 2.96 6.58
C VAL A 86 8.26 3.52 7.13
N LYS A 87 9.38 3.18 6.49
CA LYS A 87 10.70 3.72 6.81
C LYS A 87 11.21 4.52 5.62
N PHE A 88 11.57 5.76 5.86
CA PHE A 88 12.22 6.64 4.89
C PHE A 88 13.71 6.74 5.18
N THR A 89 14.52 6.81 4.13
CA THR A 89 15.95 7.13 4.25
C THR A 89 16.18 8.50 3.63
N PRO A 90 16.49 9.54 4.41
CA PRO A 90 16.78 10.86 3.87
C PRO A 90 17.96 10.84 2.87
N PRO A 91 17.95 11.71 1.85
CA PRO A 91 19.12 11.95 1.01
C PRO A 91 20.33 12.40 1.84
N ALA A 92 21.53 12.13 1.32
CA ALA A 92 22.81 12.50 1.94
C ALA A 92 23.11 14.00 1.83
#